data_AF-A0A507QZ08-F1
#
_entry.id   AF-A0A507QZ08-F1
#
_cell.length_a   1.000
_cell.length_b   1.000
_cell.length_c   1.000
_cell.angle_alpha   90.00
_cell.angle_beta   90.00
_cell.angle_gamma   90.00
#
_symmetry.space_group_name_H-M   'P 1'
#
loop_
_entity.id
_entity.type
_entity.pdbx_description
1 polymer ?
#
loop_
_entity_poly.entity_id
_entity_poly.type
_entity_poly.pdbx_seq_one_letter_code
_entity_poly.pdbx_strand_id
1 'polypeptide(L)'
;MTLFTLGARNLLKRQIYQLPNTTNWTLSKTLPFFSLQLIQNIHPPSLHKTTPNLYAKSKTLQFPARSLSSSSPAMISRDSKRTPWMPFYNNEADVIEQNMLDDGFRTWGLVIYRCTYKSNSDWEEFVSRFLHQVWSTLKDHDGLDMLDSFMPTVMDDKTQFDGVTPYTVRDHFNKWASTACEAEQGVPFTLAQWSNTARYGLCIMVEEEALQSVLDIPLEELDTYNETGFVILVNGRQEAERGEEESDELVEDDFEPLHGCTLEDVGWMKVRYGQAQIMGSAHMGNGFCWEREYRRPPQIGFNCLSW
;
A
#
# COMPACT_ATOMS: atom_id res chain seq x y z
N MET A 1 15.95 13.21 7.49
CA MET A 1 14.62 12.73 7.09
C MET A 1 14.01 13.77 6.17
N THR A 2 14.04 13.51 4.87
CA THR A 2 13.44 14.39 3.86
C THR A 2 12.18 13.69 3.39
N LEU A 3 11.07 13.94 4.07
CA LEU A 3 9.76 13.45 3.66
C LEU A 3 9.27 14.36 2.53
N PHE A 4 9.17 13.82 1.32
CA PHE A 4 8.55 14.53 0.20
C PHE A 4 7.14 14.00 -0.01
N THR A 5 6.14 14.73 0.44
CA THR A 5 4.75 14.60 -0.04
C THR A 5 4.61 15.44 -1.30
N LEU A 6 4.89 14.85 -2.47
CA LEU A 6 4.56 15.50 -3.74
C LEU A 6 3.12 15.18 -4.09
N GLY A 7 2.26 16.20 -4.22
CA GLY A 7 0.89 16.01 -4.69
C GLY A 7 0.87 15.29 -6.03
N ALA A 8 0.11 14.19 -6.15
CA ALA A 8 0.01 13.38 -7.36
C ALA A 8 -0.35 14.23 -8.60
N ARG A 9 -1.16 15.27 -8.42
CA ARG A 9 -1.49 16.22 -9.50
C ARG A 9 -0.26 17.00 -10.01
N ASN A 10 0.76 17.24 -9.20
CA ASN A 10 2.01 17.90 -9.64
C ASN A 10 2.98 16.91 -10.29
N LEU A 11 2.98 15.63 -9.87
CA LEU A 11 3.69 14.54 -10.55
C LEU A 11 3.09 14.31 -11.95
N LEU A 12 1.77 14.10 -12.02
CA LEU A 12 1.02 13.89 -13.26
C LEU A 12 1.03 15.14 -14.16
N LYS A 13 0.86 16.36 -13.62
CA LYS A 13 0.96 17.59 -14.44
C LYS A 13 2.35 17.77 -15.04
N ARG A 14 3.44 17.48 -14.30
CA ARG A 14 4.79 17.57 -14.88
C ARG A 14 4.97 16.60 -16.05
N GLN A 15 4.32 15.44 -16.01
CA GLN A 15 4.48 14.38 -17.00
C GLN A 15 3.55 14.53 -18.23
N ILE A 16 2.32 15.05 -18.08
CA ILE A 16 1.42 15.35 -19.21
C ILE A 16 2.03 16.40 -20.16
N TYR A 17 2.90 17.28 -19.66
CA TYR A 17 3.61 18.28 -20.48
C TYR A 17 4.97 17.82 -21.06
N GLN A 18 5.41 16.57 -20.83
CA GLN A 18 6.72 16.07 -21.27
C GLN A 18 6.67 15.15 -22.50
N LEU A 19 5.51 14.97 -23.17
CA LEU A 19 5.51 14.39 -24.52
C LEU A 19 6.16 15.37 -25.52
N PRO A 20 7.10 14.95 -26.37
CA PRO A 20 7.96 15.86 -27.12
C PRO A 20 7.24 16.41 -28.35
N ASN A 21 6.81 17.68 -28.29
CA ASN A 21 6.64 18.47 -29.50
C ASN A 21 7.97 19.12 -29.88
N THR A 22 8.50 18.67 -31.00
CA THR A 22 9.62 19.27 -31.73
C THR A 22 9.45 20.78 -31.88
N THR A 23 10.42 21.56 -31.38
CA THR A 23 11.18 22.62 -32.09
C THR A 23 11.79 23.63 -31.10
N ASN A 24 13.12 23.74 -31.16
CA ASN A 24 13.95 24.94 -31.00
C ASN A 24 13.69 25.97 -29.88
N TRP A 25 14.78 26.16 -29.12
CA TRP A 25 15.40 27.42 -28.67
C TRP A 25 15.40 27.79 -27.17
N THR A 26 16.66 27.81 -26.67
CA THR A 26 17.32 28.79 -25.79
C THR A 26 16.90 28.93 -24.33
N LEU A 27 17.89 28.67 -23.47
CA LEU A 27 18.03 29.10 -22.08
C LEU A 27 17.55 30.53 -21.82
N SER A 28 16.83 30.74 -20.71
CA SER A 28 17.19 31.80 -19.77
C SER A 28 16.72 31.52 -18.34
N LYS A 29 17.66 31.80 -17.44
CA LYS A 29 17.56 31.84 -15.99
C LYS A 29 16.44 32.78 -15.55
N THR A 30 15.71 32.42 -14.48
CA THR A 30 15.64 33.15 -13.21
C THR A 30 14.63 32.48 -12.27
N LEU A 31 15.12 32.02 -11.11
CA LEU A 31 14.29 31.74 -9.93
C LEU A 31 13.94 33.04 -9.21
N PRO A 32 12.83 33.08 -8.46
CA PRO A 32 12.92 33.69 -7.15
C PRO A 32 12.34 32.82 -6.03
N PHE A 33 13.13 32.82 -4.95
CA PHE A 33 12.83 32.63 -3.54
C PHE A 33 11.41 33.04 -3.08
N PHE A 34 10.88 32.29 -2.10
CA PHE A 34 10.36 32.89 -0.86
C PHE A 34 10.61 31.96 0.34
N SER A 35 10.85 32.62 1.47
CA SER A 35 11.38 32.13 2.73
C SER A 35 10.37 32.27 3.88
N LEU A 36 10.47 31.35 4.84
CA LEU A 36 10.28 31.52 6.30
C LEU A 36 8.87 31.84 6.86
N GLN A 37 8.44 31.06 7.87
CA GLN A 37 8.70 31.43 9.29
C GLN A 37 8.42 30.30 10.29
N LEU A 38 9.35 30.17 11.26
CA LEU A 38 9.28 29.42 12.52
C LEU A 38 8.40 30.15 13.55
N ILE A 39 7.76 29.40 14.45
CA ILE A 39 7.70 29.74 15.89
C ILE A 39 7.87 28.46 16.73
N GLN A 40 8.81 28.50 17.68
CA GLN A 40 8.98 27.57 18.82
C GLN A 40 8.32 28.17 20.08
N ASN A 41 7.87 27.30 21.01
CA ASN A 41 8.21 27.26 22.47
C ASN A 41 7.05 26.68 23.31
N ILE A 42 7.18 25.54 24.04
CA ILE A 42 7.76 25.25 25.38
C ILE A 42 6.65 24.69 26.32
N HIS A 43 6.67 23.36 26.56
CA HIS A 43 6.68 22.61 27.85
C HIS A 43 5.57 22.72 28.96
N PRO A 44 5.49 21.73 29.91
CA PRO A 44 4.28 20.98 30.32
C PRO A 44 3.86 21.20 31.80
N PRO A 45 2.96 20.35 32.37
CA PRO A 45 3.37 19.53 33.52
C PRO A 45 2.74 18.12 33.64
N SER A 46 3.32 17.34 34.56
CA SER A 46 3.16 15.91 34.86
C SER A 46 2.12 15.54 35.93
N LEU A 47 1.61 14.30 35.84
CA LEU A 47 1.27 13.28 36.86
C LEU A 47 0.91 13.68 38.31
N HIS A 48 -0.25 13.18 38.77
CA HIS A 48 -0.39 12.61 40.12
C HIS A 48 -1.31 11.38 40.12
N LYS A 49 -0.88 10.36 40.89
CA LYS A 49 -1.49 9.06 41.17
C LYS A 49 -2.72 9.19 42.08
N THR A 50 -3.73 8.33 41.91
CA THR A 50 -4.43 7.70 43.06
C THR A 50 -5.14 6.41 42.63
N THR A 51 -4.82 5.29 43.30
CA THR A 51 -5.61 4.05 43.35
C THR A 51 -6.56 4.11 44.55
N PRO A 52 -7.74 3.47 44.53
CA PRO A 52 -7.91 2.35 45.48
C PRO A 52 -8.75 1.17 44.98
N ASN A 53 -8.24 -0.02 45.32
CA ASN A 53 -8.87 -1.27 45.77
C ASN A 53 -10.25 -1.76 45.24
N LEU A 54 -10.17 -2.90 44.55
CA LEU A 54 -10.83 -4.20 44.82
C LEU A 54 -12.13 -4.22 45.64
N TYR A 55 -13.21 -4.66 45.00
CA TYR A 55 -14.16 -5.60 45.61
C TYR A 55 -14.78 -6.52 44.54
N ALA A 56 -14.56 -7.82 44.70
CA ALA A 56 -15.11 -8.87 43.85
C ALA A 56 -16.57 -9.17 44.22
N LYS A 57 -17.44 -9.32 43.21
CA LYS A 57 -18.65 -10.17 43.28
C LYS A 57 -18.90 -10.84 41.94
N SER A 58 -18.66 -12.14 41.92
CA SER A 58 -19.03 -13.10 40.88
C SER A 58 -20.55 -13.16 40.70
N LYS A 59 -21.03 -12.98 39.47
CA LYS A 59 -22.36 -13.42 39.05
C LYS A 59 -22.24 -14.22 37.74
N THR A 60 -22.48 -15.51 37.88
CA THR A 60 -22.69 -16.49 36.82
C THR A 60 -23.84 -16.04 35.91
N LEU A 61 -23.56 -15.76 34.65
CA LEU A 61 -24.57 -15.51 33.62
C LEU A 61 -24.69 -16.77 32.75
N GLN A 62 -25.83 -17.44 32.87
CA GLN A 62 -26.23 -18.56 32.03
C GLN A 62 -26.60 -18.05 30.62
N PHE A 63 -26.00 -18.64 29.59
CA PHE A 63 -26.39 -18.38 28.20
C PHE A 63 -27.58 -19.27 27.81
N PRO A 64 -28.70 -18.72 27.30
CA PRO A 64 -29.72 -19.54 26.68
C PRO A 64 -29.30 -19.93 25.26
N ALA A 65 -29.35 -21.23 24.98
CA ALA A 65 -29.10 -21.80 23.66
C ALA A 65 -30.07 -21.21 22.63
N ARG A 66 -29.52 -20.50 21.62
CA ARG A 66 -30.28 -20.05 20.44
C ARG A 66 -29.84 -20.87 19.23
N SER A 67 -30.80 -21.63 18.73
CA SER A 67 -30.78 -22.35 17.45
C SER A 67 -30.23 -21.46 16.33
N LEU A 68 -29.15 -21.90 15.67
CA LEU A 68 -28.60 -21.27 14.47
C LEU A 68 -29.36 -21.81 13.25
N SER A 69 -30.36 -21.04 12.80
CA SER A 69 -30.88 -21.18 11.44
C SER A 69 -29.87 -20.55 10.49
N SER A 70 -29.06 -21.38 9.83
CA SER A 70 -28.20 -20.97 8.72
C SER A 70 -29.06 -20.54 7.54
N SER A 71 -29.08 -19.23 7.29
CA SER A 71 -29.57 -18.66 6.05
C SER A 71 -28.62 -17.52 5.72
N SER A 72 -27.54 -17.82 4.99
CA SER A 72 -26.68 -16.80 4.40
C SER A 72 -27.55 -15.89 3.52
N PRO A 73 -27.59 -14.56 3.77
CA PRO A 73 -28.29 -13.66 2.87
C PRO A 73 -27.54 -13.67 1.54
N ALA A 74 -28.26 -13.87 0.43
CA ALA A 74 -27.72 -13.65 -0.90
C ALA A 74 -27.08 -12.24 -0.93
N MET A 75 -25.80 -12.14 -1.28
CA MET A 75 -25.17 -10.85 -1.58
C MET A 75 -25.98 -10.22 -2.71
N ILE A 76 -26.75 -9.18 -2.38
CA ILE A 76 -27.32 -8.30 -3.39
C ILE A 76 -26.10 -7.66 -4.06
N SER A 77 -25.78 -8.09 -5.28
CA SER A 77 -24.75 -7.46 -6.10
C SER A 77 -25.15 -6.00 -6.28
N ARG A 78 -24.45 -5.11 -5.59
CA ARG A 78 -24.59 -3.66 -5.76
C ARG A 78 -23.86 -3.31 -7.06
N ASP A 79 -24.50 -2.56 -7.95
CA ASP A 79 -23.85 -2.06 -9.16
C ASP A 79 -22.90 -0.91 -8.81
N SER A 80 -21.85 -0.73 -9.60
CA SER A 80 -20.94 0.40 -9.47
C SER A 80 -21.68 1.73 -9.68
N LYS A 81 -21.33 2.75 -8.90
CA LYS A 81 -21.89 4.10 -9.09
C LYS A 81 -21.23 4.85 -10.25
N ARG A 82 -20.01 4.48 -10.61
CA ARG A 82 -19.21 5.06 -11.71
C ARG A 82 -19.49 4.34 -13.03
N THR A 83 -19.59 3.01 -13.00
CA THR A 83 -19.86 2.18 -14.19
C THR A 83 -21.06 1.25 -13.95
N PRO A 84 -22.33 1.71 -14.08
CA PRO A 84 -23.52 0.94 -13.69
C PRO A 84 -23.73 -0.41 -14.37
N TRP A 85 -22.99 -0.72 -15.44
CA TRP A 85 -23.01 -2.02 -16.12
C TRP A 85 -22.05 -3.04 -15.50
N MET A 86 -21.30 -2.66 -14.46
CA MET A 86 -20.29 -3.47 -13.79
C MET A 86 -20.67 -3.63 -12.30
N PRO A 87 -20.49 -4.83 -11.71
CA PRO A 87 -20.64 -5.01 -10.27
C PRO A 87 -19.69 -4.08 -9.48
N PHE A 88 -20.15 -3.58 -8.33
CA PHE A 88 -19.38 -2.69 -7.45
C PHE A 88 -17.97 -3.23 -7.16
N TYR A 89 -17.84 -4.52 -6.86
CA TYR A 89 -16.56 -5.14 -6.52
C TYR A 89 -15.57 -5.21 -7.67
N ASN A 90 -16.02 -5.01 -8.91
CA ASN A 90 -15.16 -5.03 -10.09
C ASN A 90 -14.74 -3.63 -10.53
N ASN A 91 -15.25 -2.57 -9.88
CA ASN A 91 -14.80 -1.20 -10.09
C ASN A 91 -13.87 -0.83 -8.92
N GLU A 92 -12.55 -0.92 -9.11
CA GLU A 92 -11.60 -0.70 -8.01
C GLU A 92 -11.64 0.73 -7.47
N ALA A 93 -12.07 1.73 -8.26
CA ALA A 93 -12.24 3.08 -7.75
C ALA A 93 -13.36 3.17 -6.71
N ASP A 94 -14.50 2.51 -6.97
CA ASP A 94 -15.60 2.38 -6.01
C ASP A 94 -15.17 1.62 -4.75
N VAL A 95 -14.41 0.53 -4.92
CA VAL A 95 -13.92 -0.28 -3.79
C VAL A 95 -12.93 0.50 -2.93
N ILE A 96 -11.96 1.18 -3.53
CA ILE A 96 -10.98 2.02 -2.80
C ILE A 96 -11.71 3.12 -2.03
N GLU A 97 -12.68 3.80 -2.66
CA GLU A 97 -13.44 4.84 -1.99
C GLU A 97 -14.25 4.30 -0.80
N GLN A 98 -14.92 3.17 -0.97
CA GLN A 98 -15.67 2.54 0.13
C GLN A 98 -14.74 2.11 1.26
N ASN A 99 -13.60 1.51 0.95
CA ASN A 99 -12.59 1.15 1.96
C ASN A 99 -12.15 2.39 2.74
N MET A 100 -11.87 3.50 2.05
CA MET A 100 -11.50 4.76 2.71
C MET A 100 -12.61 5.29 3.62
N LEU A 101 -13.86 5.25 3.17
CA LEU A 101 -15.01 5.70 3.96
C LEU A 101 -15.20 4.84 5.22
N ASP A 102 -15.11 3.51 5.08
CA ASP A 102 -15.32 2.56 6.17
C ASP A 102 -14.20 2.66 7.22
N ASP A 103 -12.96 2.88 6.79
CA ASP A 103 -11.79 3.04 7.66
C ASP A 103 -11.65 4.47 8.23
N GLY A 104 -12.43 5.44 7.74
CA GLY A 104 -12.31 6.85 8.13
C GLY A 104 -11.06 7.55 7.57
N PHE A 105 -10.53 7.07 6.44
CA PHE A 105 -9.32 7.59 5.81
C PHE A 105 -9.66 8.68 4.80
N ARG A 106 -8.79 9.69 4.71
CA ARG A 106 -8.92 10.84 3.82
C ARG A 106 -8.04 10.73 2.58
N THR A 107 -6.98 9.93 2.65
CA THR A 107 -6.05 9.72 1.55
C THR A 107 -5.72 8.24 1.40
N TRP A 108 -5.40 7.83 0.18
CA TRP A 108 -4.98 6.46 -0.13
C TRP A 108 -3.67 6.46 -0.92
N GLY A 109 -3.19 5.26 -1.24
CA GLY A 109 -1.89 5.05 -1.89
C GLY A 109 -0.96 4.28 -0.96
N LEU A 110 -0.29 3.27 -1.50
CA LEU A 110 0.65 2.46 -0.73
C LEU A 110 1.97 3.21 -0.60
N VAL A 111 2.75 2.86 0.41
CA VAL A 111 4.11 3.39 0.56
C VAL A 111 5.03 2.68 -0.43
N ILE A 112 5.89 3.43 -1.10
CA ILE A 112 6.84 2.91 -2.09
C ILE A 112 8.25 3.11 -1.56
N TYR A 113 9.01 2.04 -1.42
CA TYR A 113 10.42 2.05 -1.05
C TYR A 113 11.29 1.98 -2.29
N ARG A 114 12.14 3.00 -2.47
CA ARG A 114 13.22 2.97 -3.44
C ARG A 114 14.41 2.21 -2.85
N CYS A 115 14.69 1.03 -3.38
CA CYS A 115 15.76 0.16 -2.89
C CYS A 115 16.93 -0.02 -3.86
N THR A 116 16.89 0.67 -5.01
CA THR A 116 18.03 0.81 -5.93
C THR A 116 18.33 2.27 -6.23
N TYR A 117 19.63 2.58 -6.25
CA TYR A 117 20.16 3.92 -6.48
C TYR A 117 21.22 3.92 -7.58
N LYS A 118 21.17 2.94 -8.50
CA LYS A 118 22.10 2.84 -9.62
C LYS A 118 21.90 3.95 -10.66
N SER A 119 20.64 4.32 -10.91
CA SER A 119 20.29 5.38 -11.87
C SER A 119 19.08 6.17 -11.39
N ASN A 120 19.17 7.51 -11.43
CA ASN A 120 18.05 8.39 -11.12
C ASN A 120 17.08 8.50 -12.30
N SER A 121 17.57 8.48 -13.54
CA SER A 121 16.70 8.52 -14.72
C SER A 121 15.82 7.28 -14.80
N ASP A 122 16.39 6.12 -14.48
CA ASP A 122 15.70 4.85 -14.55
C ASP A 122 14.62 4.78 -13.45
N TRP A 123 14.92 5.33 -12.28
CA TRP A 123 13.94 5.51 -11.21
C TRP A 123 12.80 6.45 -11.61
N GLU A 124 13.12 7.60 -12.21
CA GLU A 124 12.11 8.56 -12.69
C GLU A 124 11.20 7.94 -13.77
N GLU A 125 11.78 7.16 -14.69
CA GLU A 125 11.04 6.43 -15.72
C GLU A 125 10.16 5.32 -15.12
N PHE A 126 10.69 4.55 -14.16
CA PHE A 126 9.89 3.57 -13.42
C PHE A 126 8.67 4.21 -12.75
N VAL A 127 8.89 5.32 -12.02
CA VAL A 127 7.79 6.05 -11.34
C VAL A 127 6.78 6.56 -12.37
N SER A 128 7.24 7.06 -13.52
CA SER A 128 6.37 7.47 -14.64
C SER A 128 5.47 6.34 -15.11
N ARG A 129 6.05 5.17 -15.43
CA ARG A 129 5.29 3.99 -15.88
C ARG A 129 4.34 3.47 -14.82
N PHE A 130 4.77 3.43 -13.56
CA PHE A 130 3.95 3.00 -12.43
C PHE A 130 2.73 3.90 -12.24
N LEU A 131 2.92 5.23 -12.25
CA LEU A 131 1.82 6.19 -12.12
C LEU A 131 0.91 6.22 -13.34
N HIS A 132 1.43 5.96 -14.53
CA HIS A 132 0.64 5.78 -15.75
C HIS A 132 -0.37 4.63 -15.60
N GLN A 133 0.05 3.48 -15.05
CA GLN A 133 -0.86 2.36 -14.78
C GLN A 133 -1.97 2.72 -13.79
N VAL A 134 -1.65 3.45 -12.72
CA VAL A 134 -2.66 3.95 -11.77
C VAL A 134 -3.68 4.83 -12.49
N TRP A 135 -3.20 5.76 -13.31
CA TRP A 135 -4.07 6.66 -14.08
C TRP A 135 -4.94 5.89 -15.09
N SER A 136 -4.36 4.95 -15.83
CA SER A 136 -5.08 4.17 -16.85
C SER A 136 -6.19 3.34 -16.23
N THR A 137 -5.89 2.59 -15.15
CA THR A 137 -6.88 1.76 -14.46
C THR A 137 -8.00 2.61 -13.86
N LEU A 138 -7.70 3.76 -13.25
CA LEU A 138 -8.74 4.66 -12.73
C LEU A 138 -9.59 5.25 -13.85
N LYS A 139 -9.00 5.55 -15.02
CA LYS A 139 -9.75 6.02 -16.18
C LYS A 139 -10.75 4.98 -16.68
N ASP A 140 -10.36 3.72 -16.76
CA ASP A 140 -11.23 2.63 -17.21
C ASP A 140 -12.42 2.40 -16.27
N HIS A 141 -12.27 2.77 -15.00
CA HIS A 141 -13.32 2.70 -13.97
C HIS A 141 -14.09 4.00 -13.74
N ASP A 142 -13.93 5.00 -14.61
CA ASP A 142 -14.51 6.36 -14.46
C ASP A 142 -14.23 6.96 -13.06
N GLY A 143 -13.04 6.65 -12.53
CA GLY A 143 -12.60 6.92 -11.16
C GLY A 143 -11.45 7.94 -11.07
N LEU A 144 -11.27 8.80 -12.08
CA LEU A 144 -10.20 9.80 -12.08
C LEU A 144 -10.34 10.83 -10.95
N ASP A 145 -11.52 10.97 -10.35
CA ASP A 145 -11.76 11.78 -9.15
C ASP A 145 -10.96 11.26 -7.94
N MET A 146 -10.66 9.96 -7.88
CA MET A 146 -9.85 9.37 -6.82
C MET A 146 -8.39 9.86 -6.79
N LEU A 147 -7.91 10.49 -7.87
CA LEU A 147 -6.58 11.08 -7.91
C LEU A 147 -6.44 12.30 -6.98
N ASP A 148 -7.54 12.94 -6.58
CA ASP A 148 -7.50 14.06 -5.64
C ASP A 148 -7.10 13.62 -4.22
N SER A 149 -7.39 12.37 -3.85
CA SER A 149 -7.04 11.76 -2.56
C SER A 149 -5.88 10.76 -2.65
N PHE A 150 -5.32 10.54 -3.85
CA PHE A 150 -4.17 9.66 -4.07
C PHE A 150 -2.87 10.35 -3.63
N MET A 151 -2.31 9.89 -2.51
CA MET A 151 -1.15 10.47 -1.84
C MET A 151 -0.15 9.36 -1.43
N PRO A 152 0.47 8.64 -2.39
CA PRO A 152 1.48 7.65 -2.06
C PRO A 152 2.71 8.33 -1.42
N THR A 153 3.32 7.64 -0.45
CA THR A 153 4.54 8.10 0.21
C THR A 153 5.73 7.37 -0.41
N VAL A 154 6.74 8.09 -0.89
CA VAL A 154 7.98 7.50 -1.39
C VAL A 154 9.07 7.61 -0.32
N MET A 155 9.59 6.46 0.11
CA MET A 155 10.74 6.34 0.99
C MET A 155 12.02 6.29 0.14
N ASP A 156 12.68 7.45 0.03
CA ASP A 156 13.89 7.67 -0.76
C ASP A 156 15.03 8.13 0.16
N ASP A 157 15.80 7.17 0.65
CA ASP A 157 17.00 7.39 1.46
C ASP A 157 18.04 6.31 1.15
N LYS A 158 19.00 6.64 0.28
CA LYS A 158 20.08 5.75 -0.14
C LYS A 158 20.85 5.15 1.03
N THR A 159 21.06 5.90 2.10
CA THR A 159 21.86 5.43 3.23
C THR A 159 21.15 4.34 4.03
N GLN A 160 19.82 4.27 3.92
CA GLN A 160 19.00 3.32 4.65
C GLN A 160 18.49 2.18 3.77
N PHE A 161 18.26 2.42 2.48
CA PHE A 161 17.48 1.50 1.64
C PHE A 161 18.23 0.92 0.43
N ASP A 162 19.49 1.29 0.16
CA ASP A 162 20.23 0.74 -0.98
C ASP A 162 20.54 -0.75 -0.79
N GLY A 163 19.94 -1.61 -1.61
CA GLY A 163 20.15 -3.06 -1.59
C GLY A 163 19.62 -3.78 -0.34
N VAL A 164 18.67 -3.20 0.38
CA VAL A 164 18.04 -3.84 1.55
C VAL A 164 17.12 -4.99 1.14
N THR A 165 16.82 -5.89 2.08
CA THR A 165 15.87 -7.00 1.87
C THR A 165 14.43 -6.58 2.18
N PRO A 166 13.42 -7.35 1.71
CA PRO A 166 12.02 -7.13 2.08
C PRO A 166 11.75 -7.12 3.59
N TYR A 167 12.53 -7.89 4.37
CA TYR A 167 12.42 -7.93 5.84
C TYR A 167 12.83 -6.60 6.48
N THR A 168 13.95 -6.02 6.05
CA THR A 168 14.39 -4.71 6.53
C THR A 168 13.41 -3.61 6.14
N VAL A 169 12.82 -3.69 4.94
CA VAL A 169 11.75 -2.78 4.52
C VAL A 169 10.52 -2.92 5.42
N ARG A 170 10.10 -4.15 5.73
CA ARG A 170 8.98 -4.42 6.65
C ARG A 170 9.20 -3.79 8.03
N ASP A 171 10.37 -4.00 8.63
CA ASP A 171 10.70 -3.44 9.95
C ASP A 171 10.59 -1.91 9.96
N HIS A 172 11.12 -1.26 8.92
CA HIS A 172 11.04 0.18 8.79
C HIS A 172 9.60 0.64 8.53
N PHE A 173 8.87 -0.07 7.67
CA PHE A 173 7.48 0.22 7.36
C PHE A 173 6.59 0.15 8.59
N ASN A 174 6.69 -0.88 9.41
CA ASN A 174 5.91 -1.02 10.63
C ASN A 174 6.22 0.11 11.64
N LYS A 175 7.50 0.51 11.76
CA LYS A 175 7.89 1.68 12.58
C LYS A 175 7.29 2.98 12.04
N TRP A 176 7.35 3.22 10.74
CA TRP A 176 6.73 4.39 10.12
C TRP A 176 5.21 4.38 10.33
N ALA A 177 4.55 3.28 10.00
CA ALA A 177 3.09 3.13 10.07
C ALA A 177 2.56 3.35 11.50
N SER A 178 3.31 2.92 12.52
CA SER A 178 2.95 3.10 13.94
C SER A 178 2.74 4.54 14.39
N THR A 179 3.25 5.51 13.64
CA THR A 179 3.11 6.94 13.93
C THR A 179 2.41 7.71 12.81
N ALA A 180 2.59 7.28 11.55
CA ALA A 180 2.04 7.97 10.39
C ALA A 180 0.51 7.90 10.32
N CYS A 181 -0.12 6.80 10.73
CA CYS A 181 -1.58 6.66 10.66
C CYS A 181 -2.32 7.70 11.49
N GLU A 182 -1.81 8.02 12.69
CA GLU A 182 -2.41 9.04 13.56
C GLU A 182 -2.14 10.44 13.00
N ALA A 183 -0.92 10.70 12.52
CA ALA A 183 -0.56 11.99 11.95
C ALA A 183 -1.28 12.31 10.63
N GLU A 184 -1.47 11.32 9.75
CA GLU A 184 -2.07 11.50 8.42
C GLU A 184 -3.60 11.37 8.45
N GLN A 185 -4.14 10.39 9.19
CA GLN A 185 -5.58 10.09 9.18
C GLN A 185 -6.28 10.47 10.49
N GLY A 186 -5.56 10.52 11.61
CA GLY A 186 -6.14 10.60 12.94
C GLY A 186 -6.66 9.25 13.46
N VAL A 187 -6.13 8.15 12.93
CA VAL A 187 -6.53 6.77 13.29
C VAL A 187 -5.38 6.08 14.03
N PRO A 188 -5.62 5.39 15.16
CA PRO A 188 -4.58 4.68 15.88
C PRO A 188 -4.08 3.47 15.08
N PHE A 189 -2.80 3.13 15.26
CA PHE A 189 -2.13 2.06 14.50
C PHE A 189 -2.80 0.69 14.65
N THR A 190 -3.31 0.38 15.85
CA THR A 190 -4.00 -0.89 16.14
C THR A 190 -5.23 -1.12 15.27
N LEU A 191 -5.84 -0.05 14.73
CA LEU A 191 -6.92 -0.14 13.74
C LEU A 191 -6.38 -0.03 12.32
N ALA A 192 -5.50 0.95 12.09
CA ALA A 192 -5.00 1.28 10.75
C ALA A 192 -4.22 0.14 10.08
N GLN A 193 -3.47 -0.66 10.84
CA GLN A 193 -2.76 -1.81 10.29
C GLN A 193 -3.71 -2.86 9.69
N TRP A 194 -4.92 -3.00 10.28
CA TRP A 194 -5.96 -3.95 9.89
C TRP A 194 -7.07 -3.30 9.06
N SER A 195 -6.82 -2.14 8.47
CA SER A 195 -7.76 -1.43 7.60
C SER A 195 -7.84 -2.05 6.20
N ASN A 196 -8.97 -1.83 5.52
CA ASN A 196 -9.20 -2.31 4.15
C ASN A 196 -8.42 -1.54 3.10
N THR A 197 -8.11 -0.26 3.34
CA THR A 197 -7.31 0.58 2.43
C THR A 197 -5.84 0.15 2.27
N ALA A 198 -5.37 -0.82 3.06
CA ALA A 198 -4.01 -1.41 3.05
C ALA A 198 -2.82 -0.44 3.20
N ARG A 199 -3.02 0.89 3.23
CA ARG A 199 -1.97 1.92 3.30
C ARG A 199 -0.95 1.71 4.43
N TYR A 200 -1.42 1.22 5.57
CA TYR A 200 -0.58 0.95 6.76
C TYR A 200 -0.41 -0.55 7.03
N GLY A 201 -0.91 -1.40 6.14
CA GLY A 201 -0.75 -2.86 6.21
C GLY A 201 0.22 -3.42 5.17
N LEU A 202 0.35 -2.76 4.02
CA LEU A 202 1.19 -3.19 2.89
C LEU A 202 2.07 -2.05 2.40
N CYS A 203 3.25 -2.41 1.87
CA CYS A 203 4.09 -1.48 1.13
C CYS A 203 4.70 -2.12 -0.12
N ILE A 204 5.11 -1.27 -1.05
CA ILE A 204 5.76 -1.65 -2.30
C ILE A 204 7.26 -1.42 -2.14
N MET A 205 8.06 -2.40 -2.49
CA MET A 205 9.51 -2.32 -2.57
C MET A 205 9.94 -2.44 -4.03
N VAL A 206 10.86 -1.56 -4.43
CA VAL A 206 11.41 -1.50 -5.78
C VAL A 206 12.92 -1.63 -5.70
N GLU A 207 13.40 -2.86 -5.79
CA GLU A 207 14.81 -3.16 -5.97
C GLU A 207 15.21 -3.14 -7.45
N GLU A 208 16.48 -3.41 -7.72
CA GLU A 208 17.02 -3.36 -9.08
C GLU A 208 16.29 -4.30 -10.05
N GLU A 209 16.07 -5.56 -9.67
CA GLU A 209 15.43 -6.55 -10.55
C GLU A 209 14.01 -6.10 -10.91
N ALA A 210 13.24 -5.66 -9.91
CA ALA A 210 11.90 -5.12 -10.09
C ALA A 210 11.90 -3.89 -11.01
N LEU A 211 12.81 -2.93 -10.77
CA LEU A 211 12.92 -1.73 -11.58
C LEU A 211 13.22 -2.08 -13.04
N GLN A 212 14.23 -2.91 -13.31
CA GLN A 212 14.59 -3.28 -14.68
C GLN A 212 13.46 -4.06 -15.37
N SER A 213 12.77 -4.95 -14.66
CA SER A 213 11.65 -5.71 -15.23
C SER A 213 10.54 -4.82 -15.81
N VAL A 214 10.33 -3.63 -15.24
CA VAL A 214 9.33 -2.65 -15.71
C VAL A 214 9.88 -1.78 -16.83
N LEU A 215 11.18 -1.47 -16.83
CA LEU A 215 11.83 -0.69 -17.88
C LEU A 215 12.01 -1.48 -19.18
N ASP A 216 12.19 -2.79 -19.06
CA ASP A 216 12.31 -3.71 -20.19
C ASP A 216 11.00 -3.86 -20.99
N ILE A 217 9.87 -3.39 -20.45
CA ILE A 217 8.60 -3.35 -21.17
C ILE A 217 8.67 -2.29 -22.28
N PRO A 218 8.34 -2.63 -23.55
CA PRO A 218 8.22 -1.63 -24.61
C PRO A 218 7.17 -0.56 -24.28
N LEU A 219 7.42 0.70 -24.64
CA LEU A 219 6.51 1.81 -24.31
C LEU A 219 5.12 1.63 -24.94
N GLU A 220 5.09 1.07 -26.15
CA GLU A 220 3.88 0.72 -26.89
C GLU A 220 3.05 -0.40 -26.24
N GLU A 221 3.64 -1.16 -25.33
CA GLU A 221 3.00 -2.29 -24.64
C GLU A 221 2.57 -1.95 -23.20
N LEU A 222 2.78 -0.71 -22.74
CA LEU A 222 2.44 -0.32 -21.37
C LEU A 222 0.96 -0.56 -21.05
N ASP A 223 0.05 -0.22 -21.96
CA ASP A 223 -1.40 -0.41 -21.76
C ASP A 223 -1.88 -1.85 -22.04
N THR A 224 -0.96 -2.74 -22.40
CA THR A 224 -1.28 -4.14 -22.68
C THR A 224 -1.05 -5.01 -21.45
N TYR A 225 -1.61 -6.21 -21.49
CA TYR A 225 -1.42 -7.18 -20.43
C TYR A 225 0.05 -7.65 -20.39
N ASN A 226 0.82 -7.16 -19.43
CA ASN A 226 2.20 -7.55 -19.20
C ASN A 226 2.35 -8.52 -18.02
N GLU A 227 3.03 -9.65 -18.21
CA GLU A 227 3.27 -10.68 -17.16
C GLU A 227 4.67 -10.59 -16.51
N THR A 228 5.57 -9.78 -17.05
CA THR A 228 7.00 -9.82 -16.71
C THR A 228 7.43 -8.71 -15.76
N GLY A 229 6.83 -7.53 -15.86
CA GLY A 229 7.12 -6.37 -15.01
C GLY A 229 6.47 -6.52 -13.65
N PHE A 230 7.29 -6.46 -12.61
CA PHE A 230 6.83 -6.67 -11.25
C PHE A 230 7.42 -5.63 -10.28
N VAL A 231 6.77 -5.53 -9.13
CA VAL A 231 7.31 -4.93 -7.91
C VAL A 231 7.18 -5.92 -6.77
N ILE A 232 7.83 -5.66 -5.64
CA ILE A 232 7.70 -6.50 -4.45
C ILE A 232 6.62 -5.89 -3.56
N LEU A 233 5.56 -6.65 -3.26
CA LEU A 233 4.57 -6.27 -2.26
C LEU A 233 4.95 -6.92 -0.93
N VAL A 234 5.16 -6.10 0.10
CA VAL A 234 5.56 -6.53 1.44
C VAL A 234 4.37 -6.43 2.38
N ASN A 235 4.05 -7.52 3.08
CA ASN A 235 3.03 -7.56 4.12
C ASN A 235 3.62 -7.10 5.46
N GLY A 236 3.15 -5.98 5.99
CA GLY A 236 3.51 -5.47 7.31
C GLY A 236 2.86 -6.22 8.47
N ARG A 237 1.75 -6.93 8.23
CA ARG A 237 0.94 -7.62 9.26
C ARG A 237 1.51 -8.97 9.68
N GLN A 238 2.39 -9.55 8.86
CA GLN A 238 2.91 -10.92 9.06
C GLN A 238 3.39 -11.22 10.48
N GLU A 239 4.12 -10.30 11.11
CA GLU A 239 4.63 -10.52 12.47
C GLU A 239 3.53 -10.47 13.53
N ALA A 240 2.51 -9.62 13.34
CA ALA A 240 1.37 -9.54 14.23
C ALA A 240 0.50 -10.80 14.12
N GLU A 241 0.28 -11.29 12.90
CA GLU A 241 -0.45 -12.54 12.61
C GLU A 241 0.21 -13.73 13.33
N ARG A 242 1.54 -13.85 13.25
CA ARG A 242 2.30 -14.91 13.94
C ARG A 242 2.29 -14.79 15.46
N GLY A 243 2.23 -13.57 16.00
CA GLY A 243 2.19 -13.35 17.45
C GLY A 243 0.87 -13.76 18.09
N GLU A 244 -0.22 -13.84 17.30
CA GLU A 244 -1.53 -14.33 17.74
C GLU A 244 -1.65 -15.86 17.62
N GLU A 245 -0.91 -16.46 16.68
CA GLU A 245 -0.81 -17.90 16.44
C GLU A 245 0.39 -18.50 17.21
N GLU A 246 0.35 -18.50 18.54
CA GLU A 246 1.22 -19.38 19.36
C GLU A 246 0.83 -20.86 19.11
N SER A 247 1.23 -21.43 17.97
CA SER A 247 1.29 -22.87 17.79
C SER A 247 2.74 -23.32 17.97
N ASP A 248 3.01 -24.07 19.04
CA ASP A 248 4.30 -24.72 19.33
C ASP A 248 4.68 -25.81 18.31
N GLU A 249 3.89 -26.01 17.25
CA GLU A 249 4.23 -26.92 16.15
C GLU A 249 5.17 -26.20 15.18
N LEU A 250 6.46 -26.54 15.25
CA LEU A 250 7.42 -26.23 14.21
C LEU A 250 6.93 -26.89 12.92
N VAL A 251 6.21 -26.14 12.10
CA VAL A 251 5.98 -26.54 10.71
C VAL A 251 7.36 -26.51 10.04
N GLU A 252 7.96 -27.69 9.88
CA GLU A 252 9.16 -27.88 9.05
C GLU A 252 8.77 -27.61 7.60
N ASP A 253 8.73 -26.34 7.24
CA ASP A 253 8.59 -25.94 5.85
C ASP A 253 9.94 -26.14 5.15
N ASP A 254 9.95 -27.09 4.21
CA ASP A 254 11.11 -27.53 3.43
C ASP A 254 11.34 -26.69 2.14
N PHE A 255 10.89 -25.43 2.09
CA PHE A 255 11.09 -24.60 0.89
C PHE A 255 12.50 -24.04 0.79
N GLU A 256 12.95 -23.81 -0.46
CA GLU A 256 14.23 -23.15 -0.72
C GLU A 256 14.30 -21.78 -0.01
N PRO A 257 15.38 -21.52 0.76
CA PRO A 257 15.45 -20.36 1.62
C PRO A 257 15.48 -19.06 0.81
N LEU A 258 14.52 -18.16 1.07
CA LEU A 258 14.51 -16.80 0.55
C LEU A 258 15.00 -15.85 1.64
N HIS A 259 16.21 -15.31 1.45
CA HIS A 259 16.95 -14.54 2.46
C HIS A 259 16.98 -15.22 3.84
N GLY A 260 17.06 -16.56 3.86
CA GLY A 260 17.10 -17.37 5.08
C GLY A 260 15.73 -17.79 5.64
N CYS A 261 14.62 -17.38 5.04
CA CYS A 261 13.28 -17.86 5.40
C CYS A 261 12.92 -19.09 4.54
N THR A 262 12.64 -20.22 5.19
CA THR A 262 12.24 -21.49 4.55
C THR A 262 10.73 -21.71 4.54
N LEU A 263 9.96 -20.77 5.09
CA LEU A 263 8.50 -20.88 5.15
C LEU A 263 7.88 -20.77 3.76
N GLU A 264 6.68 -21.32 3.60
CA GLU A 264 5.89 -21.12 2.38
C GLU A 264 5.59 -19.63 2.20
N ASP A 265 4.97 -19.01 3.21
CA ASP A 265 4.71 -17.56 3.26
C ASP A 265 5.86 -16.80 3.93
N VAL A 266 6.63 -16.11 3.09
CA VAL A 266 7.77 -15.28 3.50
C VAL A 266 7.37 -13.82 3.81
N GLY A 267 6.07 -13.50 3.69
CA GLY A 267 5.43 -12.21 3.99
C GLY A 267 5.69 -11.13 2.96
N TRP A 268 6.13 -11.55 1.78
CA TRP A 268 6.28 -10.69 0.62
C TRP A 268 6.15 -11.54 -0.65
N MET A 269 5.68 -10.93 -1.73
CA MET A 269 5.57 -11.59 -3.03
C MET A 269 5.89 -10.64 -4.17
N LYS A 270 6.27 -11.18 -5.33
CA LYS A 270 6.36 -10.40 -6.56
C LYS A 270 4.94 -10.20 -7.11
N VAL A 271 4.62 -8.99 -7.56
CA VAL A 271 3.27 -8.62 -8.03
C VAL A 271 3.38 -7.81 -9.31
N ARG A 272 2.43 -7.96 -10.23
CA ARG A 272 2.42 -7.17 -11.47
C ARG A 272 2.42 -5.68 -11.16
N TYR A 273 3.39 -4.94 -11.73
CA TYR A 273 3.62 -3.55 -11.35
C TYR A 273 2.38 -2.66 -11.58
N GLY A 274 1.63 -2.89 -12.66
CA GLY A 274 0.43 -2.12 -13.00
C GLY A 274 -0.77 -2.41 -12.10
N GLN A 275 -0.76 -3.53 -11.37
CA GLN A 275 -1.84 -3.91 -10.46
C GLN A 275 -1.50 -3.62 -8.99
N ALA A 276 -0.22 -3.52 -8.65
CA ALA A 276 0.27 -3.40 -7.26
C ALA A 276 -0.42 -2.29 -6.47
N GLN A 277 -0.63 -1.11 -7.08
CA GLN A 277 -1.25 0.02 -6.39
C GLN A 277 -2.77 -0.13 -6.27
N ILE A 278 -3.45 -0.42 -7.38
CA ILE A 278 -4.92 -0.45 -7.43
C ILE A 278 -5.43 -1.69 -6.71
N MET A 279 -5.06 -2.90 -7.16
CA MET A 279 -5.49 -4.15 -6.52
C MET A 279 -5.04 -4.22 -5.06
N GLY A 280 -3.83 -3.73 -4.77
CA GLY A 280 -3.34 -3.61 -3.40
C GLY A 280 -4.23 -2.75 -2.51
N SER A 281 -4.75 -1.63 -3.03
CA SER A 281 -5.60 -0.71 -2.24
C SER A 281 -7.08 -1.13 -2.22
N ALA A 282 -7.55 -1.81 -3.26
CA ALA A 282 -8.94 -2.22 -3.41
C ALA A 282 -9.22 -3.55 -2.69
N HIS A 283 -8.36 -4.55 -2.91
CA HIS A 283 -8.68 -5.95 -2.58
C HIS A 283 -7.74 -6.59 -1.57
N MET A 284 -6.55 -6.03 -1.34
CA MET A 284 -5.60 -6.55 -0.35
C MET A 284 -5.78 -5.92 1.03
N GLY A 285 -7.04 -5.68 1.40
CA GLY A 285 -7.46 -5.20 2.70
C GLY A 285 -7.24 -6.24 3.82
N ASN A 286 -7.99 -6.12 4.91
CA ASN A 286 -7.91 -7.08 6.00
C ASN A 286 -8.76 -8.32 5.71
N GLY A 287 -8.19 -9.52 5.90
CA GLY A 287 -8.83 -10.82 5.68
C GLY A 287 -7.99 -11.75 4.81
N PHE A 288 -8.62 -12.86 4.36
CA PHE A 288 -7.97 -13.97 3.66
C PHE A 288 -7.47 -13.66 2.23
N CYS A 289 -7.37 -12.38 1.86
CA CYS A 289 -6.97 -11.98 0.52
C CYS A 289 -5.46 -12.19 0.32
N TRP A 290 -4.65 -11.99 1.35
CA TRP A 290 -3.21 -12.24 1.25
C TRP A 290 -2.92 -13.70 0.93
N GLU A 291 -3.45 -14.62 1.73
CA GLU A 291 -3.26 -16.07 1.64
C GLU A 291 -3.74 -16.63 0.30
N ARG A 292 -4.82 -16.06 -0.23
CA ARG A 292 -5.40 -16.47 -1.51
C ARG A 292 -4.58 -16.01 -2.72
N GLU A 293 -4.13 -14.76 -2.68
CA GLU A 293 -3.35 -14.15 -3.76
C GLU A 293 -1.85 -14.45 -3.65
N TYR A 294 -1.38 -14.94 -2.49
CA TYR A 294 0.02 -15.16 -2.23
C TYR A 294 0.63 -16.11 -3.26
N ARG A 295 1.74 -15.65 -3.83
CA ARG A 295 2.58 -16.42 -4.71
C ARG A 295 3.99 -16.34 -4.16
N ARG A 296 4.49 -17.48 -3.68
CA ARG A 296 5.87 -17.58 -3.23
C ARG A 296 6.80 -17.19 -4.38
N PRO A 297 7.78 -16.29 -4.19
CA PRO A 297 8.76 -15.98 -5.21
C PRO A 297 9.53 -17.24 -5.68
N PRO A 298 9.91 -17.34 -6.97
CA PRO A 298 9.95 -16.28 -7.99
C PRO A 298 8.63 -16.03 -8.75
N GLN A 299 7.54 -16.71 -8.41
CA GLN A 299 6.24 -16.52 -9.07
C GLN A 299 5.72 -15.08 -8.86
N ILE A 300 5.06 -14.54 -9.88
CA ILE A 300 4.45 -13.20 -9.87
C ILE A 300 2.93 -13.34 -9.66
N GLY A 301 2.40 -12.63 -8.67
CA GLY A 301 0.96 -12.53 -8.35
C GLY A 301 0.22 -11.40 -9.08
N PHE A 302 -1.10 -11.33 -8.86
CA PHE A 302 -2.08 -10.45 -9.53
C PHE A 302 -2.32 -10.73 -11.02
N ASN A 303 -2.24 -12.00 -11.40
CA ASN A 303 -2.84 -12.47 -12.64
C ASN A 303 -4.36 -12.31 -12.50
N CYS A 304 -4.98 -11.47 -13.33
CA CYS A 304 -6.41 -11.21 -13.27
C CYS A 304 -7.18 -12.52 -13.47
N LEU A 305 -7.61 -13.14 -12.37
CA LEU A 305 -8.76 -14.03 -12.37
C LEU A 305 -9.90 -13.19 -11.80
N SER A 306 -10.81 -12.82 -12.70
CA SER A 306 -12.11 -12.24 -12.40
C SER A 306 -12.73 -12.89 -11.16
N TRP A 307 -13.00 -12.08 -10.14
CA TRP A 307 -13.95 -12.40 -9.08
C TRP A 307 -15.39 -12.22 -9.59
#